data_AF-A0A9N8YZG5-F1
#
_entry.id   AF-A0A9N8YZG5-F1
#
_cell.length_a   1.000
_cell.length_b   1.000
_cell.length_c   1.000
_cell.angle_alpha   90.00
_cell.angle_beta   90.00
_cell.angle_gamma   90.00
#
_symmetry.space_group_name_H-M   'P 1'
#
loop_
_entity.id
_entity.type
_entity.pdbx_description
1 polymer ?
#
loop_
_entity_poly.entity_id
_entity_poly.type
_entity_poly.pdbx_seq_one_letter_code
_entity_poly.pdbx_strand_id
1 'polypeptide(L)'
;MTLKLRFDESLFLILLLIIFIITPIVQTADVKSFCKCVCAENSTIVSLNIDQTCSDCNRANCINQMKDLCAGGRNEEGTSKEGCEIQVIATCFQRDSYKDEVIVYLYIIITSGLLLTALTKPYIEKWWKKINSPYVYSSMQNN
;
A
#
# COMPACT_ATOMS: atom_id res chain seq x y z
N MET A 1 -27.00 -6.48 -26.94
CA MET A 1 -26.30 -5.47 -26.12
C MET A 1 -26.23 -5.86 -24.64
N THR A 2 -27.35 -6.27 -24.04
CA THR A 2 -27.44 -6.79 -22.65
C THR A 2 -26.49 -7.94 -22.32
N LEU A 3 -26.29 -8.89 -23.24
CA LEU A 3 -25.37 -10.02 -23.06
C LEU A 3 -23.88 -9.63 -23.06
N LYS A 4 -23.50 -8.53 -23.75
CA LYS A 4 -22.11 -8.06 -23.82
C LYS A 4 -21.70 -7.37 -22.51
N LEU A 5 -22.62 -6.61 -21.91
CA LEU A 5 -22.50 -6.07 -20.56
C LEU A 5 -22.44 -7.18 -19.50
N ARG A 6 -23.24 -8.25 -19.67
CA ARG A 6 -23.26 -9.41 -18.77
C ARG A 6 -21.91 -10.15 -18.72
N PHE A 7 -21.19 -10.25 -19.83
CA PHE A 7 -19.90 -10.96 -19.89
C PHE A 7 -18.75 -10.15 -19.28
N ASP A 8 -18.70 -8.85 -19.56
CA ASP A 8 -17.76 -7.91 -18.91
C ASP A 8 -17.97 -7.86 -17.38
N GLU A 9 -19.22 -7.76 -16.92
CA GLU A 9 -19.53 -7.85 -15.49
C GLU A 9 -19.15 -9.21 -14.89
N SER A 10 -19.39 -10.32 -15.60
CA SER A 10 -19.06 -11.66 -15.07
C SER A 10 -17.55 -11.86 -14.94
N LEU A 11 -16.76 -11.38 -15.90
CA LEU A 11 -15.30 -11.42 -15.85
C LEU A 11 -14.76 -10.56 -14.69
N PHE A 12 -15.34 -9.36 -14.53
CA PHE A 12 -14.99 -8.44 -13.45
C PHE A 12 -15.35 -9.02 -12.07
N LEU A 13 -16.52 -9.65 -11.93
CA LEU A 13 -16.95 -10.35 -10.71
C LEU A 13 -16.07 -11.56 -10.38
N ILE A 14 -15.64 -12.33 -11.39
CA ILE A 14 -14.69 -13.44 -11.21
C ILE A 14 -13.32 -12.91 -10.76
N LEU A 15 -12.83 -11.83 -11.37
CA LEU A 15 -11.59 -11.17 -10.96
C LEU A 15 -11.67 -10.67 -9.50
N LEU A 16 -12.77 -10.02 -9.12
CA LEU A 16 -13.00 -9.57 -7.74
C LEU A 16 -13.07 -10.74 -6.75
N LEU A 17 -13.71 -11.86 -7.12
CA LEU A 17 -13.74 -13.07 -6.29
C LEU A 17 -12.36 -13.68 -6.12
N ILE A 18 -11.56 -13.74 -7.19
CA ILE A 18 -10.17 -14.23 -7.12
C ILE A 18 -9.35 -13.33 -6.21
N ILE A 19 -9.45 -12.01 -6.35
CA ILE A 19 -8.77 -11.04 -5.47
C ILE A 19 -9.18 -11.24 -4.00
N PHE A 20 -10.48 -11.35 -3.71
CA PHE A 20 -10.98 -11.58 -2.36
C PHE A 20 -10.42 -12.87 -1.74
N ILE A 21 -10.29 -13.94 -2.53
CA ILE A 21 -9.70 -15.22 -2.09
C ILE A 21 -8.19 -15.11 -1.85
N ILE A 22 -7.48 -14.18 -2.49
CA ILE A 22 -6.02 -13.99 -2.33
C ILE A 22 -5.68 -13.03 -1.17
N THR A 23 -6.63 -12.21 -0.69
CA THR A 23 -6.39 -11.31 0.45
C THR A 23 -6.08 -11.94 1.83
N PRO A 24 -6.54 -13.16 2.21
CA PRO A 24 -6.29 -13.68 3.55
C PRO A 24 -4.85 -14.17 3.77
N ILE A 25 -3.98 -14.16 2.75
CA ILE A 25 -2.58 -14.60 2.87
C ILE A 25 -1.67 -13.50 3.42
N VAL A 26 -2.18 -12.28 3.63
CA VAL A 26 -1.41 -11.22 4.31
C VAL A 26 -1.47 -11.48 5.82
N GLN A 27 -0.57 -12.35 6.28
CA GLN A 27 -0.33 -12.61 7.69
C GLN A 27 -0.01 -11.30 8.42
N THR A 28 -0.37 -11.27 9.70
CA THR A 28 0.03 -10.25 10.69
C THR A 28 1.50 -9.88 10.54
N ALA A 29 1.78 -8.85 9.76
CA ALA A 29 3.10 -8.27 9.69
C ALA A 29 3.42 -7.74 11.08
N ASP A 30 4.53 -8.19 11.65
CA ASP A 30 5.16 -7.59 12.81
C ASP A 30 5.30 -6.10 12.50
N VAL A 31 4.43 -5.25 13.06
CA VAL A 31 4.39 -3.83 12.72
C VAL A 31 5.63 -3.19 13.32
N LYS A 32 6.74 -3.26 12.57
CA LYS A 32 8.02 -2.64 12.90
C LYS A 32 7.83 -1.13 12.93
N SER A 33 7.66 -0.62 14.14
CA SER A 33 7.59 0.82 14.39
C SER A 33 9.02 1.39 14.43
N PHE A 34 9.23 2.51 13.76
CA PHE A 34 10.50 3.23 13.75
C PHE A 34 10.34 4.55 14.50
N CYS A 35 11.32 4.89 15.32
CA CYS A 35 11.40 6.18 15.99
C CYS A 35 12.42 7.05 15.24
N LYS A 36 11.95 8.16 14.67
CA LYS A 36 12.82 9.19 14.09
C LYS A 36 13.02 10.28 15.13
N CYS A 37 14.26 10.43 15.56
CA CYS A 37 14.69 11.48 16.47
C CYS A 37 15.44 12.54 15.64
N VAL A 38 15.05 13.81 15.78
CA VAL A 38 15.69 14.95 15.11
C VAL A 38 16.26 15.88 16.16
N CYS A 39 17.51 16.30 15.95
CA CYS A 39 18.29 17.09 16.89
C CYS A 39 19.10 18.13 16.09
N ALA A 40 18.62 19.38 16.07
CA ALA A 40 19.19 20.44 15.22
C ALA A 40 19.33 19.98 13.75
N GLU A 41 20.56 19.88 13.23
CA GLU A 41 20.85 19.46 11.84
C GLU A 41 21.00 17.95 11.67
N ASN A 42 20.91 17.17 12.76
CA ASN A 42 21.13 15.73 12.74
C ASN A 42 19.84 14.95 12.94
N SER A 43 19.72 13.79 12.29
CA SER A 43 18.56 12.91 12.43
C SER A 43 18.98 11.45 12.46
N THR A 44 18.32 10.66 13.30
CA THR A 44 18.56 9.21 13.40
C THR A 44 17.23 8.48 13.44
N ILE A 45 17.18 7.31 12.81
CA ILE A 45 16.00 6.46 12.74
C ILE A 45 16.35 5.14 13.41
N VAL A 46 15.62 4.79 14.47
CA VAL A 46 15.84 3.55 15.24
C VAL A 46 14.62 2.66 15.13
N SER A 47 14.83 1.37 14.86
CA SER A 47 13.77 0.36 14.89
C SER A 47 13.43 -0.02 16.33
N LEU A 48 12.17 0.04 16.71
CA LEU A 48 11.69 -0.47 17.99
C LEU A 48 11.59 -2.01 17.94
N ASN A 49 11.84 -2.66 19.07
CA ASN A 49 11.61 -4.10 19.24
C ASN A 49 10.12 -4.40 19.43
N ILE A 50 9.72 -5.68 19.32
CA ILE A 50 8.33 -6.14 19.51
C ILE A 50 7.74 -5.69 20.85
N ASP A 51 8.57 -5.63 21.89
CA ASP A 51 8.17 -5.21 23.23
C ASP A 51 8.11 -3.68 23.41
N GLN A 52 8.60 -2.92 22.43
CA GLN A 52 8.62 -1.46 22.46
C GLN A 52 7.59 -0.88 21.49
N THR A 53 6.74 -0.02 22.01
CA THR A 53 5.65 0.60 21.26
C THR A 53 6.00 2.03 20.85
N CYS A 54 5.15 2.61 20.00
CA CYS A 54 5.24 4.00 19.58
C CYS A 54 5.21 4.99 20.77
N SER A 55 4.63 4.59 21.92
CA SER A 55 4.62 5.40 23.14
C SER A 55 6.00 5.52 23.82
N ASP A 56 6.88 4.54 23.56
CA ASP A 56 8.27 4.55 24.04
C ASP A 56 9.14 5.50 23.21
N CYS A 57 8.67 5.92 22.02
CA CYS A 57 9.30 6.96 21.22
C CYS A 57 8.92 8.34 21.77
N ASN A 58 9.59 8.75 22.84
CA ASN A 58 9.45 10.07 23.44
C ASN A 58 10.78 10.83 23.46
N ARG A 59 10.72 12.11 23.82
CA ARG A 59 11.90 13.00 23.87
C ARG A 59 13.02 12.44 24.76
N ALA A 60 12.68 11.92 25.94
CA ALA A 60 13.66 11.40 26.90
C ALA A 60 14.38 10.16 26.37
N ASN A 61 13.66 9.24 25.74
CA ASN A 61 14.23 8.04 25.13
C ASN A 61 15.08 8.39 23.89
N CYS A 62 14.65 9.35 23.07
CA CYS A 62 15.45 9.86 21.95
C CYS A 62 16.79 10.47 22.40
N ILE A 63 16.82 11.21 23.52
CA ILE A 63 18.06 11.78 24.07
C ILE A 63 19.03 10.67 24.48
N ASN A 64 18.52 9.59 25.08
CA ASN A 64 19.33 8.45 25.47
C ASN A 64 19.89 7.68 24.26
N GLN A 65 19.12 7.54 23.18
CA GLN A 65 19.55 6.88 21.94
C GLN A 65 20.49 7.73 21.08
N MET A 66 20.33 9.06 21.04
CA MET A 66 21.17 10.00 20.29
C MET A 66 22.22 10.70 21.17
N LYS A 67 22.68 10.04 22.24
CA LYS A 67 23.59 10.62 23.25
C LYS A 67 24.84 11.26 22.65
N ASP A 68 25.34 10.75 21.53
CA ASP A 68 26.55 11.25 20.88
C ASP A 68 26.28 12.38 19.86
N LEU A 69 25.07 12.46 19.31
CA LEU A 69 24.70 13.40 18.24
C LEU A 69 23.94 14.63 18.76
N CYS A 70 23.18 14.48 19.84
CA CYS A 70 22.57 15.59 20.56
C CYS A 70 23.52 16.26 21.55
N ALA A 71 24.69 15.67 21.79
CA ALA A 71 25.77 16.25 22.59
C ALA A 71 26.61 17.25 21.76
N GLY A 72 25.96 18.15 21.05
CA GLY A 72 26.58 19.36 20.49
C GLY A 72 26.78 20.40 21.58
N GLY A 73 27.69 20.12 22.53
CA GLY A 73 28.10 21.07 23.56
C GLY A 73 28.76 20.49 24.81
N ARG A 74 29.36 19.29 24.79
CA ARG A 74 30.20 18.84 25.91
C ARG A 74 31.63 19.33 25.68
N ASN A 75 32.08 20.27 26.49
CA ASN A 75 33.52 20.44 26.72
C ASN A 75 34.04 19.22 27.51
N GLU A 76 35.35 18.99 27.49
CA GLU A 76 36.06 17.90 28.19
C GLU A 76 35.83 17.86 29.73
N GLU A 77 35.06 18.81 30.28
CA GLU A 77 34.80 19.03 31.70
C GLU A 77 33.31 18.89 32.06
N GLY A 78 32.60 17.91 31.50
CA GLY A 78 31.38 17.33 32.08
C GLY A 78 30.18 18.24 32.41
N THR A 79 30.20 19.52 32.08
CA THR A 79 29.20 20.51 32.52
C THR A 79 28.42 21.02 31.31
N SER A 80 27.09 20.92 31.41
CA SER A 80 26.14 21.33 30.37
C SER A 80 26.28 22.82 30.08
N LYS A 81 26.66 23.21 28.86
CA LYS A 81 26.54 24.61 28.45
C LYS A 81 25.08 25.03 28.53
N GLU A 82 24.84 26.04 29.37
CA GLU A 82 23.57 26.75 29.51
C GLU A 82 23.35 27.54 28.21
N GLY A 83 22.44 27.06 27.36
CA GLY A 83 22.15 27.71 26.08
C GLY A 83 21.82 26.78 24.93
N CYS A 84 20.99 25.76 25.13
CA CYS A 84 20.14 25.26 24.05
C CYS A 84 19.05 24.36 24.64
N GLU A 85 17.83 24.87 24.70
CA GLU A 85 16.67 24.00 24.72
C GLU A 85 16.62 23.32 23.35
N ILE A 86 17.46 22.29 23.13
CA ILE A 86 17.51 21.59 21.85
C ILE A 86 16.11 21.03 21.63
N GLN A 87 15.44 21.52 20.59
CA GLN A 87 14.13 21.01 20.15
C GLN A 87 14.36 19.62 19.59
N VAL A 88 14.45 18.64 20.49
CA VAL A 88 14.50 17.22 20.17
C VAL A 88 13.08 16.82 19.80
N ILE A 89 12.89 16.55 18.52
CA ILE A 89 11.60 16.15 17.98
C ILE A 89 11.65 14.63 17.81
N ALA A 90 10.80 13.93 18.57
CA ALA A 90 10.59 12.51 18.44
C ALA A 90 9.32 12.29 17.61
N THR A 91 9.47 11.63 16.47
CA THR A 91 8.34 11.25 15.61
C THR A 91 8.40 9.75 15.36
N CYS A 92 7.33 9.06 15.72
CA CYS A 92 7.18 7.64 15.47
C CYS A 92 6.54 7.43 14.08
N PHE A 93 7.12 6.53 13.30
CA PHE A 93 6.70 6.18 11.94
C PHE A 93 6.57 4.66 11.81
N GLN A 94 5.44 4.18 11.30
CA GLN A 94 5.28 2.78 10.92
C GLN A 94 5.51 2.71 9.41
N ARG A 95 6.64 2.13 8.99
CA ARG A 95 7.02 2.04 7.56
C ARG A 95 6.13 1.08 6.78
N ASP A 96 5.56 0.10 7.48
CA ASP A 96 4.57 -0.83 6.94
C ASP A 96 3.18 -0.44 7.45
N SER A 97 2.77 0.81 7.17
CA SER A 97 1.40 1.22 7.47
C SER A 97 0.45 0.53 6.50
N TYR A 98 -0.58 -0.13 7.04
CA TYR A 98 -1.68 -0.69 6.26
C TYR A 98 -2.27 0.30 5.25
N LYS A 99 -2.14 1.61 5.51
CA LYS A 99 -2.63 2.66 4.62
C LYS A 99 -1.89 2.66 3.28
N ASP A 100 -0.56 2.60 3.29
CA ASP A 100 0.25 2.62 2.07
C ASP A 100 0.10 1.30 1.31
N GLU A 101 0.02 0.19 2.02
CA GLU A 101 -0.22 -1.14 1.46
C GLU A 101 -1.59 -1.23 0.76
N VAL A 102 -2.66 -0.75 1.40
CA VAL A 102 -4.00 -0.73 0.81
C VAL A 102 -4.07 0.14 -0.45
N ILE A 103 -3.39 1.29 -0.46
CA ILE A 103 -3.36 2.18 -1.65
C ILE A 103 -2.71 1.45 -2.83
N VAL A 104 -1.59 0.76 -2.62
CA VAL A 104 -0.89 0.02 -3.68
C VAL A 104 -1.75 -1.11 -4.22
N TYR A 105 -2.36 -1.93 -3.36
CA TYR A 105 -3.23 -3.02 -3.81
C TYR A 105 -4.43 -2.51 -4.60
N LEU A 106 -5.07 -1.43 -4.14
CA LEU A 106 -6.20 -0.82 -4.84
C LEU A 106 -5.79 -0.37 -6.25
N TYR A 107 -4.63 0.25 -6.39
CA TYR A 107 -4.10 0.66 -7.70
C TYR A 107 -3.85 -0.54 -8.63
N ILE A 108 -3.23 -1.61 -8.13
CA ILE A 108 -2.97 -2.84 -8.90
C ILE A 108 -4.27 -3.49 -9.37
N ILE A 109 -5.29 -3.57 -8.51
CA ILE A 109 -6.59 -4.15 -8.86
C ILE A 109 -7.29 -3.35 -9.96
N ILE A 110 -7.31 -2.02 -9.84
CA ILE A 110 -7.98 -1.15 -10.83
C ILE A 110 -7.26 -1.24 -12.18
N THR A 111 -5.94 -1.13 -12.18
CA THR A 111 -5.15 -1.15 -13.42
C THR A 111 -5.17 -2.52 -14.10
N SER A 112 -5.04 -3.61 -13.32
CA SER A 112 -5.16 -4.97 -13.86
C SER A 112 -6.55 -5.24 -14.43
N GLY A 113 -7.62 -4.78 -13.77
CA GLY A 113 -8.98 -4.87 -14.28
C GLY A 113 -9.15 -4.17 -15.62
N LEU A 114 -8.69 -2.91 -15.73
CA LEU A 114 -8.73 -2.15 -16.98
C LEU A 114 -7.95 -2.86 -18.11
N LEU A 115 -6.77 -3.40 -17.80
CA LEU A 115 -5.92 -4.07 -18.78
C LEU A 115 -6.53 -5.39 -19.26
N LEU A 116 -7.10 -6.19 -18.35
CA LEU A 116 -7.78 -7.44 -18.68
C LEU A 116 -9.01 -7.22 -19.55
N THR A 117 -9.81 -6.18 -19.26
CA THR A 117 -10.95 -5.79 -20.11
C THR A 117 -10.49 -5.40 -21.52
N ALA A 118 -9.39 -4.64 -21.64
CA ALA A 118 -8.86 -4.25 -22.94
C ALA A 118 -8.34 -5.45 -23.77
N LEU A 119 -7.66 -6.40 -23.12
CA LEU A 119 -7.11 -7.60 -23.78
C LEU A 119 -8.20 -8.59 -24.22
N THR A 120 -9.27 -8.71 -23.45
CA THR A 120 -10.35 -9.65 -23.76
C THR A 120 -11.35 -9.11 -24.79
N LYS A 121 -11.43 -7.78 -24.97
CA LYS A 121 -12.30 -7.11 -25.96
C LYS A 121 -12.33 -7.76 -27.37
N PRO A 122 -11.18 -8.01 -28.04
CA PRO A 122 -11.20 -8.64 -29.37
C PRO A 122 -11.68 -10.11 -29.34
N TYR A 123 -11.47 -10.82 -28.23
CA TYR A 123 -11.91 -12.20 -28.07
C TYR A 123 -13.43 -12.26 -27.85
N ILE A 124 -13.94 -11.40 -26.96
CA ILE A 124 -15.37 -11.25 -26.66
C ILE A 124 -16.12 -10.85 -27.94
N GLU A 125 -15.59 -9.95 -28.75
CA GLU A 125 -16.20 -9.55 -30.03
C GLU A 125 -16.33 -10.70 -31.02
N LYS A 126 -15.29 -11.53 -31.15
CA LYS A 126 -15.31 -12.72 -32.00
C LYS A 126 -16.31 -13.76 -31.49
N TRP A 127 -16.33 -14.01 -30.18
CA TRP A 127 -17.25 -14.95 -29.54
C TRP A 127 -18.71 -14.49 -29.65
N TRP A 128 -18.97 -13.21 -29.39
CA TRP A 128 -20.31 -12.64 -29.45
C TRP A 128 -20.87 -12.66 -30.87
N LYS A 129 -20.04 -12.38 -31.89
CA LYS A 129 -20.44 -12.51 -33.30
C LYS A 129 -20.81 -13.94 -33.67
N LYS A 130 -20.11 -14.94 -33.12
CA LYS A 130 -20.40 -16.37 -33.35
C LYS A 130 -21.71 -16.82 -32.70
N ILE A 131 -22.02 -16.33 -31.50
CA ILE A 131 -23.24 -16.68 -30.76
C ILE A 131 -24.46 -15.91 -31.28
N ASN A 132 -24.29 -14.64 -31.64
CA ASN A 132 -25.37 -13.75 -32.03
C ASN A 132 -25.55 -13.64 -33.55
N SER A 133 -25.03 -14.62 -34.32
CA SER A 133 -25.41 -14.80 -35.73
C SER A 133 -26.92 -15.00 -35.76
N PRO A 134 -27.71 -14.06 -36.31
CA PRO A 134 -29.09 -14.38 -36.62
C PRO A 134 -29.02 -15.55 -37.60
N TYR A 135 -29.59 -16.68 -37.23
CA TYR A 135 -29.88 -17.74 -38.18
C TYR A 135 -30.81 -17.11 -39.22
N VAL A 136 -30.24 -16.61 -40.32
CA VAL A 136 -31.00 -16.21 -41.50
C VAL A 136 -31.59 -17.51 -42.01
N TYR A 137 -32.83 -17.80 -41.59
CA TYR A 137 -33.67 -18.78 -42.24
C TYR A 137 -33.90 -18.23 -43.64
N SER A 138 -33.07 -18.62 -44.60
CA SER A 138 -33.40 -18.49 -46.01
C SER A 138 -34.64 -19.35 -46.21
N SER A 139 -35.80 -18.70 -46.18
CA SER A 139 -37.04 -19.27 -46.68
C SER A 139 -36.78 -19.74 -48.12
N MET A 140 -36.78 -21.05 -48.33
CA MET A 140 -37.08 -21.60 -49.65
C MET A 140 -38.53 -21.24 -49.95
N GLN A 141 -38.76 -20.15 -50.67
CA GLN A 141 -40.00 -20.00 -51.43
C GLN A 141 -39.72 -20.52 -52.83
N ASN A 142 -40.20 -21.76 -53.06
CA ASN A 142 -40.53 -22.27 -54.38
C ASN A 142 -41.39 -21.24 -55.12
N ASN A 143 -40.94 -20.85 -56.32
CA ASN A 143 -41.81 -20.70 -57.48
C ASN A 143 -40.99 -20.99 -58.75
#